data_AF-C6PTU6-F1
#
_entry.id   AF-C6PTU6-F1
#
_cell.length_a   1.000
_cell.length_b   1.000
_cell.length_c   1.000
_cell.angle_alpha   90.00
_cell.angle_beta   90.00
_cell.angle_gamma   90.00
#
_symmetry.space_group_name_H-M   'P 1'
#
loop_
_entity.id
_entity.type
_entity.pdbx_description
1 polymer ?
#
loop_
_entity_poly.entity_id
_entity_poly.type
_entity_poly.pdbx_seq_one_letter_code
_entity_poly.pdbx_strand_id
1 'polypeptide(L)'
;MANYNELTEELISKLKEAAPGHILLGDDINKDYCHDEMPIYGKKDPQVVLVAHSTEEVAAVVKICNENKIPVTPRGAGTGLAGGAVPLLGGVLIDISKMNKILSYDMENFVVRVQAGVLLKDLAEDCAKHGLLYAPDPGEKSACLGGNVSTNAGGMRAVKYGATRDYVRAMTVVLPSGEITNFGASVSKTSSGYSLLNLMIGSEGTLGIITEITLKTMPAPKVAASLIIPFENLDDCIATVPKFKMEHMNPQALEFMEREIVLASERYVGKSVFPQVVDGVTANAYLLVTLDASSEDELNNLIEQASEIVLEAGAIDVLVADTPAKMKDAWAARSSFLDAIMAETKLLDECDVVVPVNKIASYLTFVNKTGEECGLTIKSFGHAGDGNLHIYQCSNDLEESEFKTRVDKFFKIIYKEATDCGGLVSGEHGIGSGKISYLADSVGNINMDLMKGIKKAFDPNYIMNPGKVCYSLDK
;
A
#
# COMPACT_ATOMS: atom_id res chain seq x y z
N MET A 1 1.68 25.78 -16.76
CA MET A 1 1.35 25.22 -15.43
C MET A 1 0.34 26.11 -14.73
N ALA A 2 -0.34 25.60 -13.69
CA ALA A 2 -1.25 26.43 -12.89
C ALA A 2 -0.42 27.47 -12.11
N ASN A 3 -0.81 28.74 -12.20
CA ASN A 3 -0.28 29.78 -11.32
C ASN A 3 -1.11 29.76 -10.03
N TYR A 4 -0.49 29.34 -8.93
CA TYR A 4 -1.10 29.36 -7.60
C TYR A 4 -0.90 30.71 -6.94
N ASN A 5 -1.86 31.14 -6.14
CA ASN A 5 -1.77 32.38 -5.38
C ASN A 5 -1.09 32.15 -4.03
N GLU A 6 -0.59 33.23 -3.43
CA GLU A 6 -0.09 33.20 -2.07
C GLU A 6 -1.22 33.12 -1.06
N LEU A 7 -0.93 32.46 0.06
CA LEU A 7 -1.86 32.27 1.16
C LEU A 7 -1.78 33.50 2.09
N THR A 8 -2.67 34.47 1.88
CA THR A 8 -2.69 35.75 2.61
C THR A 8 -3.36 35.63 3.99
N GLU A 9 -3.11 36.59 4.88
CA GLU A 9 -3.78 36.67 6.20
C GLU A 9 -5.31 36.71 6.09
N GLU A 10 -5.85 37.37 5.06
CA GLU A 10 -7.30 37.38 4.80
C GLU A 10 -7.83 35.97 4.49
N LEU A 11 -7.10 35.21 3.65
CA LEU A 11 -7.46 33.83 3.34
C LEU A 11 -7.34 32.94 4.57
N ILE A 12 -6.31 33.12 5.40
CA ILE A 12 -6.16 32.40 6.67
C ILE A 12 -7.36 32.67 7.58
N SER A 13 -7.82 33.93 7.66
CA SER A 13 -9.02 34.26 8.44
C SER A 13 -10.25 33.53 7.93
N LYS A 14 -10.48 33.51 6.61
CA LYS A 14 -11.58 32.77 5.98
C LYS A 14 -11.51 31.27 6.26
N LEU A 15 -10.32 30.68 6.24
CA LEU A 15 -10.11 29.27 6.58
C LEU A 15 -10.45 28.98 8.06
N LYS A 16 -10.05 29.87 8.98
CA LYS A 16 -10.41 29.76 10.40
C LYS A 16 -11.91 29.89 10.65
N GLU A 17 -12.60 30.73 9.90
CA GLU A 17 -14.07 30.85 9.96
C GLU A 17 -14.76 29.60 9.42
N ALA A 18 -14.21 28.98 8.37
CA ALA A 18 -14.74 27.76 7.76
C ALA A 18 -14.58 26.51 8.65
N ALA A 19 -13.52 26.44 9.45
CA ALA A 19 -13.26 25.35 10.39
C ALA A 19 -12.75 25.89 11.76
N PRO A 20 -13.66 26.46 12.58
CA PRO A 20 -13.28 27.12 13.83
C PRO A 20 -12.59 26.18 14.82
N GLY A 21 -11.37 26.54 15.23
CA GLY A 21 -10.58 25.77 16.20
C GLY A 21 -9.83 24.56 15.62
N HIS A 22 -9.94 24.31 14.31
CA HIS A 22 -9.35 23.14 13.66
C HIS A 22 -8.25 23.49 12.63
N ILE A 23 -7.86 24.76 12.56
CA ILE A 23 -6.79 25.26 11.69
C ILE A 23 -5.50 25.48 12.49
N LEU A 24 -4.41 24.83 12.08
CA LEU A 24 -3.06 24.97 12.65
C LEU A 24 -2.19 25.87 11.75
N LEU A 25 -1.30 26.65 12.37
CA LEU A 25 -0.38 27.58 11.72
C LEU A 25 0.97 27.59 12.45
N GLY A 26 2.04 27.90 11.72
CA GLY A 26 3.36 28.13 12.32
C GLY A 26 3.80 26.97 13.22
N ASP A 27 4.16 27.28 14.46
CA ASP A 27 4.69 26.31 15.42
C ASP A 27 3.66 25.26 15.89
N ASP A 28 2.36 25.47 15.65
CA ASP A 28 1.32 24.48 15.96
C ASP A 28 1.27 23.33 14.93
N ILE A 29 1.93 23.48 13.78
CA ILE A 29 2.03 22.43 12.76
C ILE A 29 3.12 21.43 13.16
N ASN A 30 2.72 20.17 13.35
CA ASN A 30 3.69 19.09 13.58
C ASN A 30 4.63 18.94 12.37
N LYS A 31 5.93 18.80 12.62
CA LYS A 31 6.97 18.57 11.61
C LYS A 31 6.73 17.34 10.76
N ASP A 32 6.04 16.33 11.27
CA ASP A 32 5.73 15.11 10.49
C ASP A 32 4.83 15.40 9.28
N TYR A 33 4.12 16.54 9.26
CA TYR A 33 3.32 16.96 8.10
C TYR A 33 4.15 17.33 6.86
N CYS A 34 5.47 17.50 6.98
CA CYS A 34 6.30 17.90 5.85
C CYS A 34 6.74 16.73 4.94
N HIS A 35 6.53 15.47 5.36
CA HIS A 35 6.95 14.28 4.62
C HIS A 35 5.98 13.10 4.83
N ASP A 36 6.09 12.06 4.01
CA ASP A 36 5.57 10.71 4.31
C ASP A 36 6.72 9.81 4.81
N GLU A 37 6.52 8.50 4.91
CA GLU A 37 7.54 7.57 5.44
C GLU A 37 8.77 7.42 4.52
N MET A 38 8.73 8.01 3.32
CA MET A 38 9.86 8.07 2.39
C MET A 38 10.33 9.51 2.12
N PRO A 39 11.05 10.13 3.07
CA PRO A 39 11.68 11.44 2.92
C PRO A 39 12.47 11.69 1.64
N ILE A 40 12.98 10.63 1.00
CA ILE A 40 13.76 10.72 -0.23
C ILE A 40 12.97 11.34 -1.39
N TYR A 41 11.63 11.20 -1.36
CA TYR A 41 10.72 11.81 -2.34
C TYR A 41 10.35 13.27 -2.04
N GLY A 42 10.91 13.85 -0.98
CA GLY A 42 10.86 15.28 -0.68
C GLY A 42 10.39 15.61 0.72
N LYS A 43 10.74 16.82 1.17
CA LYS A 43 10.20 17.45 2.38
C LYS A 43 9.76 18.87 2.08
N LYS A 44 8.55 19.24 2.52
CA LYS A 44 8.04 20.60 2.38
C LYS A 44 7.01 20.88 3.46
N ASP A 45 7.18 21.98 4.19
CA ASP A 45 6.19 22.37 5.20
C ASP A 45 4.91 22.92 4.55
N PRO A 46 3.72 22.48 5.00
CA PRO A 46 2.49 23.18 4.67
C PRO A 46 2.43 24.54 5.37
N GLN A 47 1.71 25.49 4.78
CA GLN A 47 1.52 26.82 5.40
C GLN A 47 0.35 26.82 6.38
N VAL A 48 -0.64 25.95 6.13
CA VAL A 48 -1.83 25.76 6.96
C VAL A 48 -2.15 24.28 7.02
N VAL A 49 -2.55 23.79 8.19
CA VAL A 49 -3.14 22.44 8.32
C VAL A 49 -4.57 22.56 8.81
N LEU A 50 -5.51 21.94 8.10
CA LEU A 50 -6.85 21.63 8.63
C LEU A 50 -6.82 20.24 9.26
N VAL A 51 -7.15 20.15 10.54
CA VAL A 51 -7.44 18.88 11.22
C VAL A 51 -8.95 18.65 11.16
N ALA A 52 -9.40 17.97 10.11
CA ALA A 52 -10.82 17.88 9.77
C ALA A 52 -11.61 17.00 10.74
N HIS A 53 -12.80 17.47 11.14
CA HIS A 53 -13.74 16.74 12.00
C HIS A 53 -15.07 16.43 11.30
N SER A 54 -15.35 17.03 10.14
CA SER A 54 -16.55 16.79 9.35
C SER A 54 -16.32 16.93 7.85
N THR A 55 -17.22 16.35 7.06
CA THR A 55 -17.20 16.47 5.59
C THR A 55 -17.42 17.94 5.17
N GLU A 56 -18.23 18.67 5.93
CA GLU A 56 -18.56 20.07 5.68
C GLU A 56 -17.38 21.01 5.88
N GLU A 57 -16.52 20.76 6.88
CA GLU A 57 -15.27 21.52 7.06
C GLU A 57 -14.33 21.33 5.87
N VAL A 58 -14.14 20.07 5.43
CA VAL A 58 -13.33 19.73 4.26
C VAL A 58 -13.89 20.45 3.02
N ALA A 59 -15.21 20.37 2.79
CA ALA A 59 -15.89 21.03 1.68
C ALA A 59 -15.69 22.55 1.67
N ALA A 60 -15.88 23.20 2.82
CA ALA A 60 -15.73 24.65 2.95
C ALA A 60 -14.29 25.11 2.68
N VAL A 61 -13.30 24.41 3.25
CA VAL A 61 -11.88 24.73 3.05
C VAL A 61 -11.43 24.48 1.61
N VAL A 62 -11.80 23.34 1.01
CA VAL A 62 -11.46 23.04 -0.39
C VAL A 62 -12.06 24.08 -1.33
N LYS A 63 -13.31 24.50 -1.09
CA LYS A 63 -13.95 25.55 -1.88
C LYS A 63 -13.16 26.86 -1.86
N ILE A 64 -12.78 27.33 -0.66
CA ILE A 64 -11.97 28.55 -0.50
C ILE A 64 -10.64 28.40 -1.24
N CYS A 65 -9.97 27.25 -1.11
CA CYS A 65 -8.72 26.99 -1.80
C CYS A 65 -8.88 27.02 -3.32
N ASN A 66 -9.96 26.44 -3.85
CA ASN A 66 -10.21 26.41 -5.29
C ASN A 66 -10.52 27.78 -5.88
N GLU A 67 -11.39 28.56 -5.23
CA GLU A 67 -11.74 29.92 -5.66
C GLU A 67 -10.50 30.84 -5.69
N ASN A 68 -9.52 30.56 -4.81
CA ASN A 68 -8.30 31.34 -4.67
C ASN A 68 -7.06 30.65 -5.25
N LYS A 69 -7.20 29.52 -5.95
CA LYS A 69 -6.08 28.75 -6.54
C LYS A 69 -4.94 28.48 -5.55
N ILE A 70 -5.29 27.99 -4.37
CA ILE A 70 -4.36 27.54 -3.33
C ILE A 70 -4.24 26.01 -3.43
N PRO A 71 -3.02 25.45 -3.48
CA PRO A 71 -2.84 24.01 -3.56
C PRO A 71 -3.27 23.33 -2.24
N VAL A 72 -3.89 22.16 -2.38
CA VAL A 72 -4.42 21.33 -1.29
C VAL A 72 -3.73 19.97 -1.32
N THR A 73 -3.24 19.50 -0.18
CA THR A 73 -2.69 18.14 -0.03
C THR A 73 -3.53 17.35 0.98
N PRO A 74 -4.30 16.35 0.54
CA PRO A 74 -5.01 15.45 1.46
C PRO A 74 -4.03 14.52 2.17
N ARG A 75 -4.27 14.25 3.45
CA ARG A 75 -3.44 13.36 4.25
C ARG A 75 -4.27 12.54 5.24
N GLY A 76 -3.99 11.25 5.33
CA GLY A 76 -4.44 10.38 6.44
C GLY A 76 -3.36 10.28 7.51
N ALA A 77 -2.92 9.06 7.85
CA ALA A 77 -1.83 8.84 8.81
C ALA A 77 -0.45 9.30 8.31
N GLY A 78 -0.28 9.50 6.99
CA GLY A 78 1.01 9.90 6.41
C GLY A 78 1.97 8.74 6.13
N THR A 79 1.50 7.50 6.23
CA THR A 79 2.29 6.27 6.06
C THR A 79 2.60 5.90 4.60
N GLY A 80 2.53 6.88 3.70
CA GLY A 80 2.76 6.69 2.27
C GLY A 80 4.24 6.53 1.94
N LEU A 81 4.50 5.94 0.78
CA LEU A 81 5.80 5.42 0.38
C LEU A 81 6.25 5.95 -1.01
N ALA A 82 5.52 6.91 -1.57
CA ALA A 82 5.76 7.42 -2.93
C ALA A 82 5.78 8.95 -3.03
N GLY A 83 5.82 9.66 -1.90
CA GLY A 83 5.69 11.12 -1.84
C GLY A 83 4.23 11.60 -1.97
N GLY A 84 3.26 10.70 -1.80
CA GLY A 84 1.83 10.96 -2.05
C GLY A 84 1.23 11.99 -1.07
N ALA A 85 1.72 11.99 0.18
CA ALA A 85 1.25 12.87 1.25
C ALA A 85 2.16 14.08 1.50
N VAL A 86 3.15 14.32 0.63
CA VAL A 86 4.08 15.45 0.74
C VAL A 86 3.45 16.69 0.09
N PRO A 87 3.32 17.83 0.81
CA PRO A 87 2.74 19.04 0.25
C PRO A 87 3.81 19.80 -0.57
N LEU A 88 4.16 19.28 -1.75
CA LEU A 88 5.27 19.77 -2.60
C LEU A 88 5.27 21.29 -2.85
N LEU A 89 4.10 21.93 -2.83
CA LEU A 89 3.93 23.37 -3.04
C LEU A 89 3.57 24.14 -1.76
N GLY A 90 3.64 23.51 -0.59
CA GLY A 90 3.10 24.06 0.65
C GLY A 90 1.57 24.14 0.59
N GLY A 91 1.02 25.35 0.79
CA GLY A 91 -0.42 25.58 0.77
C GLY A 91 -1.15 24.99 1.98
N VAL A 92 -2.32 24.40 1.73
CA VAL A 92 -3.18 23.81 2.76
C VAL A 92 -3.05 22.29 2.75
N LEU A 93 -2.67 21.71 3.88
CA LEU A 93 -2.76 20.27 4.10
C LEU A 93 -4.04 19.95 4.87
N ILE A 94 -4.78 18.94 4.44
CA ILE A 94 -6.03 18.50 5.08
C ILE A 94 -5.80 17.12 5.68
N ASP A 95 -5.68 17.08 7.01
CA ASP A 95 -5.60 15.85 7.79
C ASP A 95 -7.02 15.34 8.12
N ILE A 96 -7.35 14.14 7.63
CA ILE A 96 -8.65 13.48 7.89
C ILE A 96 -8.61 12.53 9.09
N SER A 97 -7.49 12.41 9.81
CA SER A 97 -7.28 11.43 10.89
C SER A 97 -8.26 11.56 12.06
N LYS A 98 -8.88 12.72 12.26
CA LYS A 98 -9.92 12.93 13.30
C LYS A 98 -11.34 12.60 12.86
N MET A 99 -11.56 12.35 11.57
CA MET A 99 -12.78 11.75 11.06
C MET A 99 -12.69 10.21 11.21
N ASN A 100 -12.69 9.71 12.44
CA ASN A 100 -12.32 8.32 12.77
C ASN A 100 -13.44 7.48 13.40
N LYS A 101 -14.71 7.77 13.08
CA LYS A 101 -15.85 7.02 13.60
C LYS A 101 -16.28 5.89 12.67
N ILE A 102 -16.51 4.70 13.25
CA ILE A 102 -17.33 3.66 12.62
C ILE A 102 -18.79 4.07 12.78
N LEU A 103 -19.51 4.26 11.67
CA LEU A 103 -20.81 4.91 11.66
C LEU A 103 -21.97 3.93 11.80
N SER A 104 -21.92 2.78 11.13
CA SER A 104 -22.98 1.76 11.17
C SER A 104 -22.56 0.45 10.51
N TYR A 105 -23.15 -0.66 10.96
CA TYR A 105 -23.11 -1.95 10.27
C TYR A 105 -24.48 -2.28 9.67
N ASP A 106 -24.46 -2.89 8.49
CA ASP A 106 -25.58 -3.62 7.92
C ASP A 106 -25.17 -5.08 7.82
N MET A 107 -25.61 -5.87 8.80
CA MET A 107 -25.24 -7.28 8.94
C MET A 107 -25.96 -8.19 7.94
N GLU A 108 -27.06 -7.72 7.34
CA GLU A 108 -27.80 -8.48 6.33
C GLU A 108 -27.15 -8.35 4.96
N ASN A 109 -26.55 -7.20 4.68
CA ASN A 109 -25.84 -6.92 3.43
C ASN A 109 -24.31 -7.03 3.55
N PHE A 110 -23.79 -7.35 4.74
CA PHE A 110 -22.35 -7.46 5.04
C PHE A 110 -21.57 -6.22 4.60
N VAL A 111 -22.01 -5.05 5.07
CA VAL A 111 -21.29 -3.79 4.85
C VAL A 111 -21.15 -3.00 6.14
N VAL A 112 -20.08 -2.22 6.22
CA VAL A 112 -19.79 -1.28 7.29
C VAL A 112 -19.56 0.10 6.70
N ARG A 113 -20.18 1.12 7.29
CA ARG A 113 -19.95 2.52 6.93
C ARG A 113 -19.05 3.16 7.97
N VAL A 114 -18.00 3.83 7.52
CA VAL A 114 -16.95 4.43 8.34
C VAL A 114 -16.58 5.81 7.83
N GLN A 115 -16.06 6.66 8.70
CA GLN A 115 -15.34 7.84 8.27
C GLN A 115 -13.93 7.45 7.78
N ALA A 116 -13.37 8.24 6.85
CA ALA A 116 -12.13 7.90 6.15
C ALA A 116 -10.88 7.87 7.05
N GLY A 117 -10.90 8.52 8.21
CA GLY A 117 -9.80 8.57 9.17
C GLY A 117 -9.74 7.37 10.11
N VAL A 118 -10.71 6.46 10.06
CA VAL A 118 -10.65 5.19 10.82
C VAL A 118 -9.38 4.44 10.43
N LEU A 119 -8.64 3.95 11.41
CA LEU A 119 -7.43 3.15 11.18
C LEU A 119 -7.82 1.73 10.74
N LEU A 120 -7.01 1.14 9.86
CA LEU A 120 -7.22 -0.22 9.40
C LEU A 120 -7.35 -1.22 10.55
N LYS A 121 -6.43 -1.17 11.53
CA LYS A 121 -6.47 -2.03 12.71
C LYS A 121 -7.76 -1.89 13.52
N ASP A 122 -8.27 -0.66 13.66
CA ASP A 122 -9.44 -0.38 14.48
C ASP A 122 -10.70 -0.97 13.83
N LEU A 123 -10.81 -0.86 12.50
CA LEU A 123 -11.90 -1.53 11.76
C LEU A 123 -11.78 -3.05 11.82
N ALA A 124 -10.58 -3.60 11.66
CA ALA A 124 -10.36 -5.05 11.71
C ALA A 124 -10.74 -5.63 13.08
N GLU A 125 -10.31 -4.99 14.17
CA GLU A 125 -10.67 -5.37 15.54
C GLU A 125 -12.17 -5.26 15.81
N ASP A 126 -12.82 -4.21 15.28
CA ASP A 126 -14.25 -4.02 15.45
C ASP A 126 -15.08 -5.05 14.66
N CYS A 127 -14.72 -5.32 13.40
CA CYS A 127 -15.33 -6.39 12.60
C CYS A 127 -15.24 -7.75 13.31
N ALA A 128 -14.09 -8.06 13.91
CA ALA A 128 -13.89 -9.32 14.62
C ALA A 128 -14.86 -9.49 15.81
N LYS A 129 -15.18 -8.41 16.54
CA LYS A 129 -16.18 -8.42 17.63
C LYS A 129 -17.58 -8.77 17.13
N HIS A 130 -17.86 -8.51 15.85
CA HIS A 130 -19.10 -8.82 15.18
C HIS A 130 -19.08 -10.18 14.43
N GLY A 131 -18.00 -10.97 14.57
CA GLY A 131 -17.83 -12.23 13.83
C GLY A 131 -17.57 -12.03 12.34
N LEU A 132 -17.15 -10.82 11.95
CA LEU A 132 -16.87 -10.42 10.59
C LEU A 132 -15.36 -10.26 10.35
N LEU A 133 -15.00 -10.26 9.08
CA LEU A 133 -13.68 -9.99 8.54
C LEU A 133 -13.79 -8.84 7.54
N TYR A 134 -13.03 -7.77 7.78
CA TYR A 134 -12.56 -6.89 6.72
C TYR A 134 -11.24 -7.46 6.22
N ALA A 135 -11.20 -7.89 4.96
CA ALA A 135 -10.15 -8.78 4.48
C ALA A 135 -8.87 -8.09 3.96
N PRO A 136 -8.92 -6.91 3.30
CA PRO A 136 -7.71 -6.19 2.91
C PRO A 136 -6.79 -5.97 4.11
N ASP A 137 -5.52 -6.30 3.94
CA ASP A 137 -4.58 -6.42 5.05
C ASP A 137 -3.16 -5.94 4.67
N PRO A 138 -2.99 -4.67 4.21
CA PRO A 138 -1.68 -4.10 3.91
C PRO A 138 -0.76 -4.14 5.15
N GLY A 139 0.55 -4.11 4.94
CA GLY A 139 1.54 -4.22 6.02
C GLY A 139 1.36 -3.17 7.12
N GLU A 140 1.07 -1.93 6.74
CA GLU A 140 0.88 -0.82 7.66
C GLU A 140 -0.53 -0.79 8.27
N LYS A 141 -0.66 -1.29 9.51
CA LYS A 141 -1.95 -1.43 10.20
C LYS A 141 -2.47 -0.11 10.80
N SER A 142 -1.62 0.89 10.96
CA SER A 142 -1.98 2.22 11.45
C SER A 142 -2.36 3.20 10.34
N ALA A 143 -2.37 2.78 9.08
CA ALA A 143 -2.89 3.57 7.98
C ALA A 143 -4.40 3.86 8.14
N CYS A 144 -4.83 5.07 7.75
CA CYS A 144 -6.25 5.39 7.64
C CYS A 144 -6.88 4.71 6.41
N LEU A 145 -8.13 4.28 6.51
CA LEU A 145 -8.87 3.65 5.42
C LEU A 145 -9.01 4.55 4.19
N GLY A 146 -9.15 5.87 4.37
CA GLY A 146 -9.11 6.84 3.27
C GLY A 146 -7.81 6.81 2.48
N GLY A 147 -6.68 6.60 3.17
CA GLY A 147 -5.38 6.35 2.57
C GLY A 147 -5.36 5.04 1.80
N ASN A 148 -5.79 3.94 2.43
CA ASN A 148 -5.84 2.63 1.76
C ASN A 148 -6.68 2.65 0.48
N VAL A 149 -7.84 3.33 0.50
CA VAL A 149 -8.68 3.49 -0.69
C VAL A 149 -8.01 4.37 -1.73
N SER A 150 -7.39 5.47 -1.31
CA SER A 150 -6.72 6.41 -2.21
C SER A 150 -5.49 5.81 -2.91
N THR A 151 -4.80 4.86 -2.29
CA THR A 151 -3.67 4.15 -2.89
C THR A 151 -4.05 2.79 -3.49
N ASN A 152 -5.30 2.35 -3.31
CA ASN A 152 -5.73 0.97 -3.59
C ASN A 152 -4.81 -0.06 -2.93
N ALA A 153 -4.53 0.11 -1.64
CA ALA A 153 -3.63 -0.75 -0.90
C ALA A 153 -4.00 -2.24 -1.05
N GLY A 154 -2.99 -3.06 -1.26
CA GLY A 154 -3.08 -4.51 -1.35
C GLY A 154 -2.84 -5.16 0.02
N GLY A 155 -1.81 -5.99 0.09
CA GLY A 155 -1.37 -6.68 1.29
C GLY A 155 -1.44 -8.20 1.20
N MET A 156 -1.04 -8.83 2.30
CA MET A 156 -0.76 -10.28 2.40
C MET A 156 -1.94 -11.18 2.03
N ARG A 157 -3.17 -10.67 2.11
CA ARG A 157 -4.38 -11.43 1.83
C ARG A 157 -4.97 -11.24 0.43
N ALA A 158 -4.32 -10.42 -0.41
CA ALA A 158 -4.83 -10.08 -1.73
C ALA A 158 -4.96 -11.29 -2.66
N VAL A 159 -4.08 -12.29 -2.51
CA VAL A 159 -4.13 -13.54 -3.27
C VAL A 159 -5.49 -14.27 -3.20
N LYS A 160 -6.16 -14.26 -2.03
CA LYS A 160 -7.47 -14.88 -1.84
C LYS A 160 -8.62 -13.90 -1.99
N TYR A 161 -8.47 -12.71 -1.41
CA TYR A 161 -9.59 -11.80 -1.19
C TYR A 161 -9.60 -10.61 -2.14
N GLY A 162 -8.52 -10.32 -2.84
CA GLY A 162 -8.36 -9.11 -3.63
C GLY A 162 -7.88 -7.91 -2.79
N ALA A 163 -7.76 -6.77 -3.45
CA ALA A 163 -7.21 -5.54 -2.86
C ALA A 163 -8.32 -4.67 -2.25
N THR A 164 -7.94 -3.50 -1.73
CA THR A 164 -8.91 -2.54 -1.14
C THR A 164 -10.07 -2.22 -2.11
N ARG A 165 -9.80 -2.06 -3.42
CA ARG A 165 -10.84 -1.81 -4.44
C ARG A 165 -11.99 -2.81 -4.41
N ASP A 166 -11.71 -4.08 -4.16
CA ASP A 166 -12.70 -5.16 -4.16
C ASP A 166 -13.66 -5.09 -2.97
N TYR A 167 -13.29 -4.30 -1.96
CA TYR A 167 -14.05 -4.12 -0.73
C TYR A 167 -14.77 -2.77 -0.66
N VAL A 168 -14.49 -1.82 -1.55
CA VAL A 168 -15.20 -0.54 -1.55
C VAL A 168 -16.53 -0.67 -2.28
N ARG A 169 -17.63 -0.34 -1.59
CA ARG A 169 -18.99 -0.32 -2.16
C ARG A 169 -19.44 1.08 -2.54
N ALA A 170 -19.22 2.03 -1.64
CA ALA A 170 -19.57 3.43 -1.83
C ALA A 170 -18.63 4.34 -1.06
N MET A 171 -18.62 5.63 -1.39
CA MET A 171 -17.87 6.65 -0.66
C MET A 171 -18.51 8.02 -0.78
N THR A 172 -18.32 8.84 0.25
CA THR A 172 -18.59 10.28 0.24
C THR A 172 -17.30 10.99 -0.11
N VAL A 173 -17.35 11.90 -1.09
CA VAL A 173 -16.19 12.62 -1.63
C VAL A 173 -16.48 14.11 -1.65
N VAL A 174 -15.49 14.90 -1.21
CA VAL A 174 -15.41 16.34 -1.47
C VAL A 174 -14.61 16.56 -2.75
N LEU A 175 -15.27 17.11 -3.78
CA LEU A 175 -14.63 17.46 -5.05
C LEU A 175 -13.80 18.75 -4.92
N PRO A 176 -12.87 19.02 -5.85
CA PRO A 176 -12.12 20.28 -5.90
C PRO A 176 -13.01 21.53 -5.97
N SER A 177 -14.26 21.44 -6.44
CA SER A 177 -15.25 22.52 -6.38
C SER A 177 -15.74 22.84 -4.97
N GLY A 178 -15.48 21.96 -3.99
CA GLY A 178 -16.08 21.97 -2.66
C GLY A 178 -17.43 21.27 -2.59
N GLU A 179 -17.94 20.71 -3.69
CA GLU A 179 -19.19 19.94 -3.68
C GLU A 179 -18.98 18.59 -3.02
N ILE A 180 -19.95 18.20 -2.18
CA ILE A 180 -20.03 16.89 -1.56
C ILE A 180 -20.86 15.99 -2.46
N THR A 181 -20.32 14.84 -2.83
CA THR A 181 -21.01 13.86 -3.67
C THR A 181 -20.78 12.43 -3.18
N ASN A 182 -21.61 11.50 -3.65
CA ASN A 182 -21.53 10.09 -3.32
C ASN A 182 -21.23 9.27 -4.58
N PHE A 183 -20.26 8.36 -4.49
CA PHE A 183 -19.95 7.41 -5.55
C PHE A 183 -20.22 5.98 -5.10
N GLY A 184 -20.65 5.12 -6.04
CA GLY A 184 -20.96 3.73 -5.78
C GLY A 184 -22.33 3.52 -5.14
N ALA A 185 -22.53 2.33 -4.57
CA ALA A 185 -23.75 1.94 -3.87
C ALA A 185 -23.46 0.73 -2.98
N SER A 186 -24.25 0.53 -1.92
CA SER A 186 -24.14 -0.65 -1.05
C SER A 186 -24.50 -1.97 -1.73
N VAL A 187 -25.21 -1.92 -2.87
CA VAL A 187 -25.63 -3.10 -3.63
C VAL A 187 -24.50 -3.70 -4.47
N SER A 188 -24.63 -4.99 -4.79
CA SER A 188 -23.57 -5.78 -5.45
C SER A 188 -23.43 -5.53 -6.97
N LYS A 189 -24.43 -4.95 -7.63
CA LYS A 189 -24.44 -4.69 -9.08
C LYS A 189 -24.71 -3.22 -9.37
N THR A 190 -23.81 -2.57 -10.10
CA THR A 190 -23.81 -1.10 -10.27
C THR A 190 -23.53 -0.67 -11.71
N SER A 191 -24.33 -1.15 -12.67
CA SER A 191 -24.17 -0.87 -14.12
C SER A 191 -24.93 0.39 -14.61
N SER A 192 -25.13 1.38 -13.74
CA SER A 192 -25.91 2.59 -14.02
C SER A 192 -25.02 3.79 -14.34
N GLY A 193 -24.19 3.68 -15.38
CA GLY A 193 -23.24 4.70 -15.82
C GLY A 193 -21.77 4.31 -15.61
N TYR A 194 -20.86 5.28 -15.73
CA TYR A 194 -19.43 5.05 -15.51
C TYR A 194 -19.10 4.82 -14.04
N SER A 195 -18.06 4.02 -13.78
CA SER A 195 -17.62 3.74 -12.42
C SER A 195 -16.74 4.87 -11.87
N LEU A 196 -17.36 5.96 -11.43
CA LEU A 196 -16.66 7.06 -10.74
C LEU A 196 -15.98 6.59 -9.44
N LEU A 197 -16.56 5.57 -8.81
CA LEU A 197 -15.95 4.87 -7.67
C LEU A 197 -14.55 4.38 -8.00
N ASN A 198 -14.39 3.69 -9.14
CA ASN A 198 -13.11 3.12 -9.55
C ASN A 198 -12.11 4.16 -10.07
N LEU A 199 -12.58 5.33 -10.51
CA LEU A 199 -11.69 6.46 -10.79
C LEU A 199 -11.11 7.06 -9.50
N MET A 200 -11.89 7.07 -8.42
CA MET A 200 -11.45 7.62 -7.14
C MET A 200 -10.50 6.68 -6.38
N ILE A 201 -10.75 5.37 -6.43
CA ILE A 201 -9.87 4.35 -5.82
C ILE A 201 -8.53 4.30 -6.57
N GLY A 202 -7.42 4.51 -5.86
CA GLY A 202 -6.09 4.62 -6.46
C GLY A 202 -5.78 6.01 -7.06
N SER A 203 -6.61 7.03 -6.82
CA SER A 203 -6.39 8.39 -7.33
C SER A 203 -5.39 9.20 -6.50
N GLU A 204 -4.95 8.69 -5.35
CA GLU A 204 -3.98 9.31 -4.45
C GLU A 204 -4.36 10.74 -4.04
N GLY A 205 -5.66 10.97 -3.85
CA GLY A 205 -6.21 12.28 -3.48
C GLY A 205 -6.09 13.32 -4.59
N THR A 206 -5.77 12.96 -5.84
CA THR A 206 -5.65 13.92 -6.95
C THR A 206 -7.00 14.30 -7.56
N LEU A 207 -8.07 13.53 -7.32
CA LEU A 207 -9.40 13.78 -7.89
C LEU A 207 -10.41 14.34 -6.87
N GLY A 208 -10.07 14.37 -5.59
CA GLY A 208 -10.93 14.80 -4.49
C GLY A 208 -10.48 14.21 -3.15
N ILE A 209 -11.26 14.46 -2.10
CA ILE A 209 -10.98 13.98 -0.74
C ILE A 209 -12.09 13.05 -0.31
N ILE A 210 -11.74 11.80 0.02
CA ILE A 210 -12.67 10.80 0.56
C ILE A 210 -12.88 11.09 2.05
N THR A 211 -14.13 11.25 2.48
CA THR A 211 -14.48 11.58 3.88
C THR A 211 -15.24 10.46 4.59
N GLU A 212 -16.00 9.65 3.85
CA GLU A 212 -16.67 8.45 4.36
C GLU A 212 -16.62 7.31 3.33
N ILE A 213 -16.64 6.08 3.81
CA ILE A 213 -16.51 4.87 3.00
C ILE A 213 -17.52 3.84 3.48
N THR A 214 -18.17 3.16 2.53
CA THR A 214 -18.92 1.93 2.78
C THR A 214 -18.10 0.76 2.27
N LEU A 215 -17.69 -0.12 3.17
CA LEU A 215 -16.83 -1.26 2.90
C LEU A 215 -17.64 -2.55 3.03
N LYS A 216 -17.39 -3.49 2.11
CA LYS A 216 -17.81 -4.88 2.21
C LYS A 216 -17.12 -5.52 3.42
N THR A 217 -17.83 -6.40 4.11
CA THR A 217 -17.28 -7.33 5.09
C THR A 217 -17.68 -8.75 4.69
N MET A 218 -17.18 -9.75 5.41
CA MET A 218 -17.59 -11.13 5.23
C MET A 218 -17.54 -11.87 6.56
N PRO A 219 -18.23 -13.02 6.71
CA PRO A 219 -18.03 -13.89 7.86
C PRO A 219 -16.55 -14.27 8.01
N ALA A 220 -16.02 -14.22 9.23
CA ALA A 220 -14.65 -14.65 9.49
C ALA A 220 -14.51 -16.17 9.31
N PRO A 221 -13.37 -16.66 8.76
CA PRO A 221 -13.06 -18.09 8.78
C PRO A 221 -12.95 -18.59 10.23
N LYS A 222 -13.26 -19.88 10.46
CA LYS A 222 -13.31 -20.42 11.83
C LYS A 222 -11.94 -20.87 12.33
N VAL A 223 -11.13 -21.39 11.42
CA VAL A 223 -9.81 -21.95 11.72
C VAL A 223 -8.82 -21.54 10.64
N ALA A 224 -7.55 -21.44 11.03
CA ALA A 224 -6.46 -21.15 10.11
C ALA A 224 -5.16 -21.79 10.64
N ALA A 225 -4.24 -22.07 9.72
CA ALA A 225 -2.89 -22.50 10.04
C ALA A 225 -1.90 -21.86 9.06
N SER A 226 -0.67 -21.66 9.51
CA SER A 226 0.43 -21.22 8.64
C SER A 226 1.42 -22.36 8.41
N LEU A 227 1.96 -22.46 7.21
CA LEU A 227 3.01 -23.40 6.82
C LEU A 227 4.29 -22.62 6.56
N ILE A 228 5.39 -23.03 7.20
CA ILE A 228 6.74 -22.54 6.89
C ILE A 228 7.44 -23.61 6.06
N ILE A 229 7.79 -23.26 4.83
CA ILE A 229 8.20 -24.24 3.82
C ILE A 229 9.60 -23.84 3.30
N PRO A 230 10.67 -24.42 3.84
CA PRO A 230 12.04 -24.16 3.39
C PRO A 230 12.35 -24.84 2.04
N PHE A 231 13.12 -24.14 1.20
CA PHE A 231 13.65 -24.63 -0.07
C PHE A 231 15.16 -24.40 -0.15
N GLU A 232 15.87 -25.28 -0.86
CA GLU A 232 17.31 -25.13 -1.09
C GLU A 232 17.63 -23.97 -2.04
N ASN A 233 16.73 -23.63 -2.97
CA ASN A 233 16.92 -22.54 -3.93
C ASN A 233 15.60 -21.80 -4.22
N LEU A 234 15.72 -20.58 -4.75
CA LEU A 234 14.60 -19.69 -5.04
C LEU A 234 13.76 -20.15 -6.23
N ASP A 235 14.37 -20.77 -7.24
CA ASP A 235 13.66 -21.22 -8.45
C ASP A 235 12.62 -22.28 -8.12
N ASP A 236 13.00 -23.31 -7.35
CA ASP A 236 12.09 -24.36 -6.90
C ASP A 236 10.97 -23.79 -6.01
N CYS A 237 11.33 -22.89 -5.09
CA CYS A 237 10.40 -22.18 -4.22
C CYS A 237 9.29 -21.47 -5.03
N ILE A 238 9.67 -20.64 -5.99
CA ILE A 238 8.74 -19.87 -6.82
C ILE A 238 7.97 -20.75 -7.81
N ALA A 239 8.60 -21.81 -8.34
CA ALA A 239 7.93 -22.76 -9.24
C ALA A 239 6.74 -23.48 -8.59
N THR A 240 6.66 -23.51 -7.26
CA THR A 240 5.51 -24.07 -6.53
C THR A 240 4.28 -23.15 -6.52
N VAL A 241 4.47 -21.83 -6.61
CA VAL A 241 3.39 -20.85 -6.41
C VAL A 241 2.25 -21.03 -7.41
N PRO A 242 2.49 -21.20 -8.73
CA PRO A 242 1.40 -21.50 -9.67
C PRO A 242 0.66 -22.80 -9.38
N LYS A 243 1.30 -23.79 -8.74
CA LYS A 243 0.70 -25.10 -8.44
C LYS A 243 -0.45 -24.98 -7.44
N PHE A 244 -0.32 -24.14 -6.41
CA PHE A 244 -1.42 -23.85 -5.47
C PHE A 244 -2.70 -23.40 -6.17
N LYS A 245 -2.55 -22.60 -7.24
CA LYS A 245 -3.68 -22.12 -8.04
C LYS A 245 -4.24 -23.21 -8.97
N MET A 246 -3.38 -24.04 -9.55
CA MET A 246 -3.79 -25.18 -10.39
C MET A 246 -4.59 -26.21 -9.59
N GLU A 247 -4.23 -26.41 -8.32
CA GLU A 247 -4.92 -27.32 -7.38
C GLU A 247 -6.05 -26.64 -6.60
N HIS A 248 -6.48 -25.43 -7.01
CA HIS A 248 -7.63 -24.72 -6.45
C HIS A 248 -7.58 -24.43 -4.93
N MET A 249 -6.40 -24.37 -4.32
CA MET A 249 -6.25 -24.27 -2.86
C MET A 249 -6.58 -22.89 -2.27
N ASN A 250 -6.46 -21.82 -3.06
CA ASN A 250 -6.74 -20.42 -2.66
C ASN A 250 -6.25 -20.06 -1.24
N PRO A 251 -4.93 -20.11 -0.98
CA PRO A 251 -4.38 -19.80 0.34
C PRO A 251 -4.70 -18.35 0.71
N GLN A 252 -4.97 -18.09 2.00
CA GLN A 252 -5.18 -16.75 2.52
C GLN A 252 -3.99 -15.85 2.23
N ALA A 253 -2.78 -16.36 2.42
CA ALA A 253 -1.53 -15.66 2.13
C ALA A 253 -0.53 -16.63 1.54
N LEU A 254 0.32 -16.13 0.65
CA LEU A 254 1.37 -16.91 -0.02
C LEU A 254 2.57 -15.99 -0.24
N GLU A 255 3.43 -15.93 0.77
CA GLU A 255 4.59 -15.03 0.82
C GLU A 255 5.86 -15.81 0.45
N PHE A 256 6.80 -15.16 -0.23
CA PHE A 256 8.17 -15.67 -0.39
C PHE A 256 9.16 -14.75 0.32
N MET A 257 10.28 -15.33 0.74
CA MET A 257 11.39 -14.62 1.36
C MET A 257 12.70 -15.37 1.15
N GLU A 258 13.77 -14.61 0.90
CA GLU A 258 15.13 -15.15 0.84
C GLU A 258 15.72 -15.31 2.26
N ARG A 259 16.74 -16.15 2.38
CA ARG A 259 17.37 -16.44 3.68
C ARG A 259 17.90 -15.22 4.42
N GLU A 260 18.49 -14.26 3.72
CA GLU A 260 19.10 -13.09 4.37
C GLU A 260 18.06 -12.29 5.15
N ILE A 261 16.92 -11.99 4.54
CA ILE A 261 15.90 -11.13 5.16
C ILE A 261 15.24 -11.83 6.36
N VAL A 262 15.08 -13.16 6.29
CA VAL A 262 14.64 -13.98 7.43
C VAL A 262 15.63 -13.85 8.58
N LEU A 263 16.93 -14.01 8.33
CA LEU A 263 17.96 -13.89 9.36
C LEU A 263 18.03 -12.49 9.95
N ALA A 264 17.88 -11.43 9.14
CA ALA A 264 17.83 -10.05 9.61
C ALA A 264 16.64 -9.81 10.54
N SER A 265 15.46 -10.28 10.12
CA SER A 265 14.25 -10.23 10.93
C SER A 265 14.37 -10.97 12.25
N GLU A 266 14.91 -12.19 12.26
CA GLU A 266 15.04 -12.97 13.50
C GLU A 266 16.03 -12.31 14.49
N ARG A 267 17.09 -11.67 13.98
CA ARG A 267 17.99 -10.84 14.80
C ARG A 267 17.26 -9.65 15.42
N TYR A 268 16.44 -8.97 14.63
CA TYR A 268 15.67 -7.80 15.06
C TYR A 268 14.60 -8.15 16.09
N VAL A 269 13.81 -9.20 15.83
CA VAL A 269 12.75 -9.69 16.73
C VAL A 269 13.32 -10.41 17.96
N GLY A 270 14.55 -10.93 17.86
CA GLY A 270 15.20 -11.69 18.94
C GLY A 270 14.65 -13.10 19.11
N LYS A 271 14.05 -13.67 18.05
CA LYS A 271 13.44 -15.00 18.08
C LYS A 271 13.59 -15.70 16.73
N SER A 272 14.14 -16.92 16.76
CA SER A 272 14.20 -17.78 15.59
C SER A 272 12.96 -18.65 15.45
N VAL A 273 12.40 -18.66 14.24
CA VAL A 273 11.15 -19.32 13.86
C VAL A 273 11.33 -20.13 12.57
N PHE A 274 12.21 -19.71 11.66
CA PHE A 274 12.45 -20.33 10.37
C PHE A 274 13.68 -21.26 10.43
N PRO A 275 13.56 -22.53 10.01
CA PRO A 275 14.65 -23.49 10.10
C PRO A 275 15.74 -23.18 9.07
N GLN A 276 16.97 -22.99 9.54
CA GLN A 276 18.09 -22.62 8.68
C GLN A 276 18.75 -23.80 7.97
N VAL A 277 18.70 -24.98 8.60
CA VAL A 277 19.22 -26.24 8.08
C VAL A 277 18.24 -27.33 8.49
N VAL A 278 17.78 -28.13 7.52
CA VAL A 278 16.91 -29.28 7.75
C VAL A 278 17.56 -30.48 7.10
N ASP A 279 17.77 -31.56 7.87
CA ASP A 279 18.43 -32.80 7.42
C ASP A 279 19.76 -32.60 6.68
N GLY A 280 20.52 -31.58 7.08
CA GLY A 280 21.83 -31.24 6.50
C GLY A 280 21.75 -30.37 5.23
N VAL A 281 20.55 -30.05 4.73
CA VAL A 281 20.33 -29.14 3.61
C VAL A 281 20.11 -27.72 4.13
N THR A 282 20.80 -26.74 3.53
CA THR A 282 20.65 -25.32 3.90
C THR A 282 19.45 -24.72 3.17
N ALA A 283 18.52 -24.14 3.92
CA ALA A 283 17.38 -23.42 3.36
C ALA A 283 17.78 -22.02 2.90
N ASN A 284 17.68 -21.72 1.60
CA ASN A 284 18.02 -20.41 1.03
C ASN A 284 16.79 -19.57 0.64
N ALA A 285 15.63 -20.20 0.53
CA ALA A 285 14.35 -19.53 0.28
C ALA A 285 13.25 -20.19 1.12
N TYR A 286 12.19 -19.43 1.40
CA TYR A 286 11.05 -19.92 2.17
C TYR A 286 9.75 -19.45 1.53
N LEU A 287 8.72 -20.30 1.62
CA LEU A 287 7.34 -19.86 1.54
C LEU A 287 6.73 -19.80 2.94
N LEU A 288 5.95 -18.74 3.19
CA LEU A 288 5.01 -18.67 4.30
C LEU A 288 3.60 -18.68 3.72
N VAL A 289 2.91 -19.80 3.89
CA VAL A 289 1.55 -20.01 3.38
C VAL A 289 0.59 -19.95 4.54
N THR A 290 -0.54 -19.26 4.43
CA THR A 290 -1.62 -19.35 5.42
C THR A 290 -2.87 -19.89 4.75
N LEU A 291 -3.45 -20.93 5.35
CA LEU A 291 -4.68 -21.57 4.92
C LEU A 291 -5.75 -21.24 5.96
N ASP A 292 -6.96 -20.95 5.50
CA ASP A 292 -8.13 -20.74 6.36
C ASP A 292 -9.31 -21.56 5.85
N ALA A 293 -10.15 -22.00 6.78
CA ALA A 293 -11.25 -22.92 6.50
C ALA A 293 -12.45 -22.72 7.43
N SER A 294 -13.56 -23.39 7.09
CA SER A 294 -14.81 -23.36 7.85
C SER A 294 -14.89 -24.44 8.93
N SER A 295 -14.00 -25.44 8.90
CA SER A 295 -13.86 -26.52 9.89
C SER A 295 -12.41 -27.02 9.99
N GLU A 296 -12.08 -27.70 11.10
CA GLU A 296 -10.76 -28.33 11.29
C GLU A 296 -10.48 -29.43 10.25
N ASP A 297 -11.48 -30.24 9.90
CA ASP A 297 -11.33 -31.30 8.88
C ASP A 297 -10.96 -30.72 7.50
N GLU A 298 -11.61 -29.62 7.10
CA GLU A 298 -11.29 -28.93 5.85
C GLU A 298 -9.87 -28.35 5.89
N LEU A 299 -9.47 -27.75 7.02
CA LEU A 299 -8.12 -27.22 7.19
C LEU A 299 -7.05 -28.32 7.11
N ASN A 300 -7.26 -29.45 7.77
CA ASN A 300 -6.32 -30.57 7.75
C ASN A 300 -6.13 -31.12 6.32
N ASN A 301 -7.22 -31.30 5.58
CA ASN A 301 -7.14 -31.72 4.17
C ASN A 301 -6.34 -30.71 3.31
N LEU A 302 -6.54 -29.40 3.53
CA LEU A 302 -5.77 -28.37 2.84
C LEU A 302 -4.28 -28.41 3.22
N ILE A 303 -3.96 -28.66 4.50
CA ILE A 303 -2.56 -28.80 4.94
C ILE A 303 -1.90 -30.01 4.28
N GLU A 304 -2.57 -31.16 4.24
CA GLU A 304 -2.07 -32.38 3.60
C GLU A 304 -1.79 -32.15 2.11
N GLN A 305 -2.77 -31.61 1.38
CA GLN A 305 -2.62 -31.29 -0.05
C GLN A 305 -1.49 -30.28 -0.31
N ALA A 306 -1.41 -29.22 0.51
CA ALA A 306 -0.35 -28.22 0.37
C ALA A 306 1.03 -28.86 0.57
N SER A 307 1.14 -29.73 1.57
CA SER A 307 2.38 -30.43 1.91
C SER A 307 2.83 -31.33 0.77
N GLU A 308 1.92 -32.13 0.20
CA GLU A 308 2.21 -32.96 -0.97
C GLU A 308 2.73 -32.13 -2.15
N ILE A 309 2.03 -31.04 -2.50
CA ILE A 309 2.39 -30.17 -3.63
C ILE A 309 3.80 -29.61 -3.48
N VAL A 310 4.14 -29.10 -2.29
CA VAL A 310 5.45 -28.45 -2.09
C VAL A 310 6.58 -29.45 -1.97
N LEU A 311 6.35 -30.60 -1.34
CA LEU A 311 7.36 -31.66 -1.22
C LEU A 311 7.69 -32.27 -2.59
N GLU A 312 6.67 -32.54 -3.42
CA GLU A 312 6.87 -32.97 -4.81
C GLU A 312 7.59 -31.91 -5.66
N ALA A 313 7.52 -30.65 -5.25
CA ALA A 313 8.18 -29.53 -5.91
C ALA A 313 9.57 -29.19 -5.35
N GLY A 314 10.12 -29.99 -4.43
CA GLY A 314 11.47 -29.83 -3.91
C GLY A 314 11.58 -29.03 -2.61
N ALA A 315 10.48 -28.83 -1.88
CA ALA A 315 10.57 -28.35 -0.49
C ALA A 315 11.39 -29.32 0.36
N ILE A 316 12.21 -28.79 1.25
CA ILE A 316 13.04 -29.60 2.15
C ILE A 316 12.16 -30.24 3.24
N ASP A 317 11.18 -29.48 3.75
CA ASP A 317 10.25 -29.90 4.80
C ASP A 317 9.01 -28.98 4.82
N VAL A 318 8.01 -29.30 5.64
CA VAL A 318 6.82 -28.48 5.87
C VAL A 318 6.54 -28.36 7.36
N LEU A 319 6.76 -27.16 7.92
CA LEU A 319 6.52 -26.90 9.33
C LEU A 319 5.14 -26.28 9.53
N VAL A 320 4.29 -26.96 10.31
CA VAL A 320 2.92 -26.52 10.57
C VAL A 320 2.85 -25.66 11.84
N ALA A 321 2.48 -24.40 11.66
CA ALA A 321 2.11 -23.46 12.70
C ALA A 321 0.57 -23.45 12.85
N ASP A 322 0.07 -24.35 13.68
CA ASP A 322 -1.35 -24.68 13.92
C ASP A 322 -1.92 -24.12 15.23
N THR A 323 -1.12 -23.36 15.98
CA THR A 323 -1.56 -22.69 17.20
C THR A 323 -1.45 -21.18 17.05
N PRO A 324 -2.31 -20.39 17.73
CA PRO A 324 -2.24 -18.93 17.66
C PRO A 324 -0.86 -18.36 18.00
N ALA A 325 -0.14 -18.98 18.94
CA ALA A 325 1.21 -18.56 19.33
C ALA A 325 2.22 -18.79 18.19
N LYS A 326 2.25 -20.01 17.61
CA LYS A 326 3.16 -20.32 16.49
C LYS A 326 2.88 -19.46 15.26
N MET A 327 1.60 -19.27 14.92
CA MET A 327 1.22 -18.41 13.79
C MET A 327 1.66 -16.96 14.01
N LYS A 328 1.44 -16.43 15.22
CA LYS A 328 1.88 -15.09 15.60
C LYS A 328 3.38 -14.94 15.46
N ASP A 329 4.16 -15.93 15.89
CA ASP A 329 5.62 -15.91 15.79
C ASP A 329 6.09 -15.89 14.33
N ALA A 330 5.52 -16.75 13.48
CA ALA A 330 5.84 -16.81 12.06
C ALA A 330 5.53 -15.48 11.35
N TRP A 331 4.36 -14.91 11.61
CA TRP A 331 3.94 -13.63 11.04
C TRP A 331 4.68 -12.43 11.61
N ALA A 332 5.10 -12.47 12.88
CA ALA A 332 5.92 -11.41 13.47
C ALA A 332 7.27 -11.27 12.76
N ALA A 333 7.93 -12.39 12.41
CA ALA A 333 9.13 -12.36 11.60
C ALA A 333 8.85 -11.68 10.24
N ARG A 334 7.90 -12.21 9.45
CA ARG A 334 7.54 -11.66 8.13
C ARG A 334 7.15 -10.17 8.16
N SER A 335 6.44 -9.74 9.21
CA SER A 335 5.93 -8.36 9.31
C SER A 335 7.03 -7.36 9.69
N SER A 336 8.12 -7.82 10.30
CA SER A 336 9.25 -6.98 10.74
C SER A 336 10.32 -6.73 9.69
N PHE A 337 10.14 -7.21 8.44
CA PHE A 337 11.18 -7.16 7.42
C PHE A 337 11.65 -5.75 7.11
N LEU A 338 10.74 -4.80 6.88
CA LEU A 338 11.12 -3.40 6.64
C LEU A 338 11.83 -2.80 7.86
N ASP A 339 11.29 -3.00 9.06
CA ASP A 339 11.91 -2.53 10.31
C ASP A 339 13.34 -3.07 10.49
N ALA A 340 13.54 -4.35 10.19
CA ALA A 340 14.85 -4.99 10.26
C ALA A 340 15.83 -4.41 9.23
N ILE A 341 15.36 -4.12 8.00
CA ILE A 341 16.18 -3.47 6.98
C ILE A 341 16.56 -2.06 7.44
N MET A 342 15.60 -1.26 7.92
CA MET A 342 15.83 0.10 8.40
C MET A 342 16.76 0.14 9.61
N ALA A 343 16.67 -0.83 10.51
CA ALA A 343 17.55 -0.93 11.67
C ALA A 343 19.01 -1.26 11.29
N GLU A 344 19.23 -1.96 10.18
CA GLU A 344 20.56 -2.38 9.70
C GLU A 344 21.13 -1.44 8.61
N THR A 345 20.37 -0.45 8.13
CA THR A 345 20.69 0.31 6.91
C THR A 345 20.63 1.82 7.14
N LYS A 346 21.71 2.54 6.78
CA LYS A 346 21.82 4.00 6.85
C LYS A 346 21.09 4.71 5.72
N LEU A 347 21.28 4.23 4.48
CA LEU A 347 20.66 4.78 3.28
C LEU A 347 19.82 3.70 2.60
N LEU A 348 18.54 4.01 2.41
CA LEU A 348 17.55 3.11 1.85
C LEU A 348 16.70 3.84 0.82
N ASP A 349 16.40 3.14 -0.26
CA ASP A 349 15.30 3.45 -1.18
C ASP A 349 14.57 2.15 -1.47
N GLU A 350 13.36 2.25 -2.01
CA GLU A 350 12.46 1.13 -2.17
C GLU A 350 11.85 1.08 -3.57
N CYS A 351 11.64 -0.15 -4.01
CA CYS A 351 10.92 -0.45 -5.22
C CYS A 351 9.83 -1.47 -4.89
N ASP A 352 8.60 -1.08 -5.18
CA ASP A 352 7.42 -1.93 -5.14
C ASP A 352 6.99 -2.11 -6.60
N VAL A 353 6.98 -3.36 -7.08
CA VAL A 353 6.61 -3.75 -8.45
C VAL A 353 5.83 -5.05 -8.44
N VAL A 354 4.95 -5.22 -9.41
CA VAL A 354 4.26 -6.49 -9.63
C VAL A 354 4.70 -7.09 -10.96
N VAL A 355 4.98 -8.39 -10.98
CA VAL A 355 5.31 -9.15 -12.20
C VAL A 355 4.40 -10.38 -12.29
N PRO A 356 4.22 -11.00 -13.48
CA PRO A 356 3.55 -12.29 -13.56
C PRO A 356 4.20 -13.30 -12.60
N VAL A 357 3.41 -14.07 -11.86
CA VAL A 357 3.90 -14.99 -10.81
C VAL A 357 5.00 -15.93 -11.31
N ASN A 358 4.88 -16.42 -12.55
CA ASN A 358 5.87 -17.29 -13.18
C ASN A 358 7.17 -16.58 -13.63
N LYS A 359 7.30 -15.27 -13.38
CA LYS A 359 8.48 -14.45 -13.69
C LYS A 359 9.23 -13.98 -12.46
N ILE A 360 8.70 -14.19 -11.25
CA ILE A 360 9.31 -13.71 -10.00
C ILE A 360 10.78 -14.14 -9.89
N ALA A 361 11.08 -15.43 -10.03
CA ALA A 361 12.45 -15.93 -9.85
C ALA A 361 13.44 -15.38 -10.89
N SER A 362 13.06 -15.38 -12.18
CA SER A 362 13.88 -14.79 -13.24
C SER A 362 14.08 -13.29 -13.07
N TYR A 363 13.05 -12.58 -12.60
CA TYR A 363 13.12 -11.14 -12.38
C TYR A 363 14.00 -10.80 -11.17
N LEU A 364 13.88 -11.52 -10.06
CA LEU A 364 14.76 -11.33 -8.89
C LEU A 364 16.23 -11.67 -9.20
N THR A 365 16.47 -12.71 -10.00
CA THR A 365 17.82 -13.02 -10.50
C THR A 365 18.41 -11.83 -11.29
N PHE A 366 17.61 -11.23 -12.16
CA PHE A 366 18.00 -10.03 -12.92
C PHE A 366 18.23 -8.81 -12.00
N VAL A 367 17.33 -8.58 -11.04
CA VAL A 367 17.40 -7.50 -10.06
C VAL A 367 18.65 -7.60 -9.21
N ASN A 368 18.96 -8.78 -8.66
CA ASN A 368 20.14 -9.01 -7.82
C ASN A 368 21.43 -8.75 -8.61
N LYS A 369 21.52 -9.28 -9.84
CA LYS A 369 22.64 -9.00 -10.75
C LYS A 369 22.78 -7.50 -11.05
N THR A 370 21.66 -6.81 -11.31
CA THR A 370 21.66 -5.36 -11.57
C THR A 370 22.12 -4.57 -10.34
N GLY A 371 21.77 -5.05 -9.13
CA GLY A 371 22.23 -4.50 -7.86
C GLY A 371 23.75 -4.61 -7.72
N GLU A 372 24.32 -5.78 -7.98
CA GLU A 372 25.77 -6.00 -8.01
C GLU A 372 26.47 -5.07 -9.00
N GLU A 373 25.96 -4.96 -10.24
CA GLU A 373 26.51 -4.09 -11.29
C GLU A 373 26.41 -2.58 -10.94
N CYS A 374 25.45 -2.19 -10.11
CA CYS A 374 25.31 -0.84 -9.58
C CYS A 374 26.04 -0.62 -8.25
N GLY A 375 26.62 -1.67 -7.67
CA GLY A 375 27.25 -1.65 -6.35
C GLY A 375 26.28 -1.26 -5.24
N LEU A 376 25.10 -1.89 -5.23
CA LEU A 376 24.04 -1.74 -4.23
C LEU A 376 23.76 -3.11 -3.60
N THR A 377 23.53 -3.13 -2.29
CA THR A 377 23.01 -4.33 -1.61
C THR A 377 21.50 -4.37 -1.80
N ILE A 378 21.00 -5.48 -2.34
CA ILE A 378 19.55 -5.68 -2.54
C ILE A 378 19.02 -6.62 -1.47
N LYS A 379 17.90 -6.24 -0.86
CA LYS A 379 17.10 -7.12 0.01
C LYS A 379 15.70 -7.22 -0.58
N SER A 380 15.20 -8.44 -0.78
CA SER A 380 13.92 -8.68 -1.45
C SER A 380 13.03 -9.67 -0.72
N PHE A 381 11.72 -9.44 -0.83
CA PHE A 381 10.66 -10.34 -0.36
C PHE A 381 9.34 -9.94 -1.04
N GLY A 382 8.29 -10.74 -0.90
CA GLY A 382 7.01 -10.32 -1.47
C GLY A 382 5.87 -11.29 -1.37
N HIS A 383 4.75 -10.85 -1.93
CA HIS A 383 3.49 -11.57 -2.03
C HIS A 383 3.57 -12.47 -3.27
N ALA A 384 4.12 -13.66 -3.11
CA ALA A 384 4.36 -14.59 -4.21
C ALA A 384 3.05 -14.93 -4.95
N GLY A 385 1.94 -15.04 -4.20
CA GLY A 385 0.63 -15.41 -4.72
C GLY A 385 0.00 -14.45 -5.74
N ASP A 386 0.36 -13.16 -5.69
CA ASP A 386 -0.12 -12.15 -6.64
C ASP A 386 0.98 -11.49 -7.47
N GLY A 387 2.25 -11.86 -7.21
CA GLY A 387 3.40 -11.40 -7.98
C GLY A 387 3.97 -10.06 -7.53
N ASN A 388 3.52 -9.52 -6.39
CA ASN A 388 4.05 -8.29 -5.84
C ASN A 388 5.41 -8.50 -5.15
N LEU A 389 6.38 -7.64 -5.45
CA LEU A 389 7.75 -7.70 -4.99
C LEU A 389 8.17 -6.39 -4.32
N HIS A 390 8.71 -6.52 -3.11
CA HIS A 390 9.34 -5.44 -2.37
C HIS A 390 10.86 -5.59 -2.48
N ILE A 391 11.52 -4.61 -3.08
CA ILE A 391 12.94 -4.64 -3.42
C ILE A 391 13.60 -3.39 -2.84
N TYR A 392 14.45 -3.57 -1.83
CA TYR A 392 15.11 -2.47 -1.12
C TYR A 392 16.57 -2.36 -1.52
N GLN A 393 16.98 -1.14 -1.86
CA GLN A 393 18.36 -0.80 -2.18
C GLN A 393 18.99 -0.23 -0.92
N CYS A 394 20.02 -0.90 -0.41
CA CYS A 394 20.59 -0.61 0.90
C CYS A 394 22.05 -0.20 0.76
N SER A 395 22.48 0.79 1.55
CA SER A 395 23.90 1.13 1.70
C SER A 395 24.23 1.69 3.08
N ASN A 396 25.38 1.27 3.64
CA ASN A 396 25.97 1.82 4.86
C ASN A 396 27.24 2.64 4.60
N ASP A 397 27.84 2.49 3.42
CA ASP A 397 29.18 3.01 3.12
C ASP A 397 29.17 4.17 2.13
N LEU A 398 28.06 4.39 1.40
CA LEU A 398 27.96 5.45 0.41
C LEU A 398 27.56 6.80 1.02
N GLU A 399 27.97 7.86 0.34
CA GLU A 399 27.39 9.20 0.52
C GLU A 399 26.03 9.29 -0.17
N GLU A 400 25.12 10.07 0.38
CA GLU A 400 23.71 10.14 -0.06
C GLU A 400 23.56 10.49 -1.55
N SER A 401 24.38 11.41 -2.06
CA SER A 401 24.34 11.82 -3.48
C SER A 401 24.79 10.71 -4.43
N GLU A 402 25.79 9.93 -4.03
CA GLU A 402 26.26 8.78 -4.80
C GLU A 402 25.26 7.63 -4.76
N PHE A 403 24.70 7.35 -3.58
CA PHE A 403 23.63 6.37 -3.39
C PHE A 403 22.44 6.68 -4.32
N LYS A 404 21.92 7.91 -4.29
CA LYS A 404 20.82 8.34 -5.18
C LYS A 404 21.14 8.16 -6.65
N THR A 405 22.36 8.51 -7.08
CA THR A 405 22.78 8.36 -8.47
C THR A 405 22.80 6.89 -8.91
N ARG A 406 23.27 5.99 -8.04
CA ARG A 406 23.30 4.54 -8.32
C ARG A 406 21.90 3.94 -8.31
N VAL A 407 21.06 4.33 -7.36
CA VAL A 407 19.65 3.91 -7.27
C VAL A 407 18.85 4.37 -8.49
N ASP A 408 19.02 5.62 -8.93
CA ASP A 408 18.38 6.13 -10.15
C ASP A 408 18.74 5.30 -11.39
N LYS A 409 20.01 4.89 -11.51
CA LYS A 409 20.46 4.00 -12.60
C LYS A 409 19.81 2.63 -12.47
N PHE A 410 19.82 2.06 -11.27
CA PHE A 410 19.24 0.76 -10.97
C PHE A 410 17.74 0.72 -11.28
N PHE A 411 16.97 1.70 -10.80
CA PHE A 411 15.52 1.82 -11.05
C PHE A 411 15.16 1.93 -12.52
N LYS A 412 15.90 2.72 -13.31
CA LYS A 412 15.68 2.80 -14.76
C LYS A 412 15.80 1.44 -15.45
N ILE A 413 16.69 0.57 -14.96
CA ILE A 413 16.91 -0.76 -15.52
C ILE A 413 15.78 -1.71 -15.07
N ILE A 414 15.50 -1.77 -13.76
CA ILE A 414 14.56 -2.76 -13.23
C ILE A 414 13.10 -2.44 -13.54
N TYR A 415 12.66 -1.18 -13.52
CA TYR A 415 11.28 -0.82 -13.91
C TYR A 415 11.01 -1.10 -15.39
N LYS A 416 12.05 -0.94 -16.23
CA LYS A 416 11.98 -1.32 -17.63
C LYS A 416 11.80 -2.82 -17.78
N GLU A 417 12.62 -3.63 -17.11
CA GLU A 417 12.51 -5.10 -17.16
C GLU A 417 11.17 -5.59 -16.59
N ALA A 418 10.67 -4.97 -15.51
CA ALA A 418 9.35 -5.28 -14.96
C ALA A 418 8.26 -5.09 -16.03
N THR A 419 8.30 -3.98 -16.76
CA THR A 419 7.37 -3.72 -17.87
C THR A 419 7.56 -4.70 -19.02
N ASP A 420 8.81 -4.96 -19.44
CA ASP A 420 9.14 -5.87 -20.55
C ASP A 420 8.69 -7.32 -20.29
N CYS A 421 8.66 -7.75 -19.02
CA CYS A 421 8.15 -9.06 -18.62
C CYS A 421 6.64 -9.11 -18.33
N GLY A 422 5.91 -8.02 -18.57
CA GLY A 422 4.45 -7.93 -18.43
C GLY A 422 3.95 -7.50 -17.04
N GLY A 423 4.84 -6.93 -16.22
CA GLY A 423 4.54 -6.36 -14.90
C GLY A 423 4.18 -4.87 -14.92
N LEU A 424 4.05 -4.29 -13.72
CA LEU A 424 3.71 -2.88 -13.49
C LEU A 424 4.66 -2.23 -12.45
N VAL A 425 4.79 -0.91 -12.54
CA VAL A 425 5.74 -0.09 -11.76
C VAL A 425 5.36 0.13 -10.29
N SER A 426 4.16 -0.30 -9.88
CA SER A 426 3.76 -0.35 -8.47
C SER A 426 2.72 -1.45 -8.30
N GLY A 427 2.92 -2.30 -7.31
CA GLY A 427 1.93 -3.28 -6.90
C GLY A 427 0.91 -2.68 -5.94
N GLU A 428 1.38 -1.96 -4.90
CA GLU A 428 0.49 -1.45 -3.84
C GLU A 428 0.81 -0.07 -3.25
N HIS A 429 2.01 0.48 -3.45
CA HIS A 429 2.41 1.77 -2.83
C HIS A 429 1.91 3.01 -3.59
N GLY A 430 1.47 2.84 -4.83
CA GLY A 430 1.06 3.93 -5.71
C GLY A 430 2.24 4.61 -6.40
N ILE A 431 1.95 5.75 -7.02
CA ILE A 431 2.87 6.48 -7.90
C ILE A 431 3.43 7.73 -7.22
N GLY A 432 2.57 8.45 -6.48
CA GLY A 432 2.88 9.71 -5.82
C GLY A 432 3.63 10.68 -6.72
N SER A 433 4.64 11.34 -6.16
CA SER A 433 5.61 12.13 -6.94
C SER A 433 6.85 11.32 -7.33
N GLY A 434 7.14 10.23 -6.62
CA GLY A 434 8.36 9.45 -6.78
C GLY A 434 8.43 8.65 -8.09
N LYS A 435 7.30 8.13 -8.59
CA LYS A 435 7.30 7.15 -9.68
C LYS A 435 6.70 7.63 -11.01
N ILE A 436 6.41 8.93 -11.15
CA ILE A 436 5.71 9.48 -12.34
C ILE A 436 6.45 9.17 -13.65
N SER A 437 7.77 9.33 -13.67
CA SER A 437 8.56 9.06 -14.88
C SER A 437 8.51 7.58 -15.28
N TYR A 438 8.63 6.68 -14.30
CA TYR A 438 8.57 5.24 -14.55
C TYR A 438 7.18 4.82 -15.03
N LEU A 439 6.11 5.41 -14.47
CA LEU A 439 4.76 5.21 -14.97
C LEU A 439 4.65 5.64 -16.44
N ALA A 440 5.13 6.85 -16.76
CA ALA A 440 5.06 7.39 -18.12
C ALA A 440 5.80 6.50 -19.14
N ASP A 441 6.96 5.98 -18.77
CA ASP A 441 7.74 5.05 -19.60
C ASP A 441 7.00 3.71 -19.78
N SER A 442 6.31 3.23 -18.74
CA SER A 442 5.60 1.96 -18.74
C SER A 442 4.28 1.99 -19.52
N VAL A 443 3.44 3.02 -19.32
CA VAL A 443 2.09 3.09 -19.92
C VAL A 443 2.04 3.94 -21.20
N GLY A 444 3.05 4.76 -21.45
CA GLY A 444 3.16 5.63 -22.62
C GLY A 444 2.26 6.88 -22.59
N ASN A 445 2.54 7.79 -23.53
CA ASN A 445 1.93 9.13 -23.57
C ASN A 445 0.40 9.13 -23.67
N ILE A 446 -0.19 8.19 -24.43
CA ILE A 446 -1.66 8.13 -24.60
C ILE A 446 -2.35 7.92 -23.25
N ASN A 447 -1.88 6.96 -22.45
CA ASN A 447 -2.45 6.69 -21.14
C ASN A 447 -2.19 7.83 -20.15
N MET A 448 -0.99 8.43 -20.20
CA MET A 448 -0.68 9.62 -19.40
C MET A 448 -1.60 10.80 -19.73
N ASP A 449 -1.89 11.05 -21.01
CA ASP A 449 -2.75 12.16 -21.42
C ASP A 449 -4.23 11.91 -21.08
N LEU A 450 -4.69 10.65 -21.14
CA LEU A 450 -6.02 10.29 -20.62
C LEU A 450 -6.11 10.56 -19.11
N MET A 451 -5.11 10.15 -18.32
CA MET A 451 -5.09 10.43 -16.87
C MET A 451 -5.07 11.94 -16.58
N LYS A 452 -4.29 12.73 -17.32
CA LYS A 452 -4.32 14.20 -17.21
C LYS A 452 -5.68 14.78 -17.60
N GLY A 453 -6.35 14.21 -18.59
CA GLY A 453 -7.70 14.58 -19.00
C GLY A 453 -8.73 14.33 -17.90
N ILE A 454 -8.68 13.16 -17.26
CA ILE A 454 -9.51 12.83 -16.09
C ILE A 454 -9.22 13.80 -14.94
N LYS A 455 -7.94 14.02 -14.61
CA LYS A 455 -7.52 14.99 -13.60
C LYS A 455 -8.13 16.37 -13.87
N LYS A 456 -8.03 16.87 -15.10
CA LYS A 456 -8.58 18.17 -15.49
C LYS A 456 -10.11 18.24 -15.40
N ALA A 457 -10.80 17.13 -15.63
CA ALA A 457 -12.25 17.06 -15.53
C ALA A 457 -12.74 17.23 -14.08
N PHE A 458 -12.02 16.67 -13.11
CA PHE A 458 -12.32 16.81 -11.68
C PHE A 458 -11.76 18.11 -11.09
N ASP A 459 -10.57 18.51 -11.52
CA ASP A 459 -9.79 19.62 -10.97
C ASP A 459 -9.25 20.56 -12.07
N PRO A 460 -10.09 21.44 -12.64
CA PRO A 460 -9.67 22.34 -13.71
C PRO A 460 -8.56 23.32 -13.32
N ASN A 461 -8.45 23.64 -12.02
CA ASN A 461 -7.44 24.54 -11.47
C ASN A 461 -6.17 23.82 -10.99
N TYR A 462 -6.14 22.49 -11.05
CA TYR A 462 -5.02 21.66 -10.60
C TYR A 462 -4.62 21.92 -9.14
N ILE A 463 -5.55 22.29 -8.26
CA ILE A 463 -5.22 22.55 -6.85
C ILE A 463 -5.00 21.26 -6.04
N MET A 464 -5.61 20.16 -6.46
CA MET A 464 -5.79 18.98 -5.63
C MET A 464 -4.60 18.03 -5.79
N ASN A 465 -3.81 17.90 -4.73
CA ASN A 465 -2.58 17.12 -4.64
C ASN A 465 -1.63 17.27 -5.85
N PRO A 466 -1.15 18.49 -6.14
CA PRO A 466 -0.46 18.78 -7.39
C PRO A 466 0.91 18.11 -7.51
N GLY A 467 1.32 17.83 -8.75
CA GLY A 467 2.63 17.24 -9.08
C GLY A 467 2.76 15.74 -8.86
N LYS A 468 1.64 15.02 -8.87
CA LYS A 468 1.57 13.60 -8.51
C LYS A 468 0.80 12.78 -9.54
N VAL A 469 1.09 11.48 -9.60
CA VAL A 469 0.47 10.45 -10.44
C VAL A 469 0.63 10.67 -11.94
N CYS A 470 -0.01 11.69 -12.51
CA CYS A 470 -0.17 11.86 -13.96
C CYS A 470 0.60 13.04 -14.56
N TYR A 471 1.23 13.89 -13.74
CA TYR A 471 2.08 14.98 -14.20
C TYR A 471 3.06 15.43 -13.11
N SER A 472 4.22 15.92 -13.53
CA SER A 472 5.22 16.52 -12.65
C SER A 472 5.11 18.04 -12.62
N LEU A 473 5.61 18.66 -11.55
CA LEU A 473 5.84 20.10 -11.49
C LEU A 473 7.14 20.43 -12.22
N ASP A 474 7.17 21.56 -12.94
CA ASP A 474 8.39 22.07 -13.55
C ASP A 474 9.37 22.39 -12.40
N LYS A 475 10.62 21.94 -12.53
CA LYS A 475 11.67 22.19 -11.54
C LYS A 475 12.23 23.60 -11.61
#